data_AF-A0A943ZUZ8-F1
#
_entry.id   AF-A0A943ZUZ8-F1
#
_cell.length_a   1.000
_cell.length_b   1.000
_cell.length_c   1.000
_cell.angle_alpha   90.00
_cell.angle_beta   90.00
_cell.angle_gamma   90.00
#
_symmetry.space_group_name_H-M   'P 1'
#
loop_
_entity.id
_entity.type
_entity.pdbx_description
1 polymer ?
#
loop_
_entity_poly.entity_id
_entity_poly.type
_entity_poly.pdbx_seq_one_letter_code
_entity_poly.pdbx_strand_id
1 'polypeptide(L)'
;MENFIVSILIIIVYILKLIFKNKISCRLSYFIWLTVLGFIMILLLPLPTFDYESIIQENSYICNEGVNEEVLYIGESIINDFAENISVWQETFFIKILFYIWVGGVVFSILILIRDIMSLHSIVKKSKCVNSDVEQLMEKCKKTIQTDINIYIIQSKYIDFPVSFRLRKYYIALPNNIDFENDDLFNILLHEIVHIRNRDVSINYFAYIVKCVYWFNPIVNLAIQSVKKERELYCDYIVMEKLPDNALRIAYGHSILNMAERNIKYKSAFIANLFVGKKQLSNRIFAINNYCCGVRSNKLITNTFVVMVTFIFVIAYIFNFMGKENDIYIPERGLNISYEKGFDYLENYKGSYVLCDVKNNKYYVGGTKGFKRVSPYSTYKPFGALNALENKVITINKNEILWNGDEYPFPQWNENQSLNSAMKNSVNWYFQNMDNQLGLKKVKDFFIKINYGNKRVGLFTNDYWLKPVLKISPFEQADMMRKLYKNDFGFSSENVNAVKKSIFISREKDISLYGKTGSGIINGKKSRGWFIGYVENGEDKWSFAVYISGEDNVDGMKAKAVTTNILKDKGILK
;
A
#
# COMPACT_ATOMS: atom_id res chain seq x y z
N MET A 1 -5.22 -2.52 -4.11
CA MET A 1 -5.50 -3.77 -3.36
C MET A 1 -6.29 -3.53 -2.08
N GLU A 2 -5.96 -2.51 -1.28
CA GLU A 2 -6.57 -2.27 0.05
C GLU A 2 -8.10 -2.18 0.06
N ASN A 3 -8.72 -1.46 -0.87
CA ASN A 3 -10.19 -1.35 -0.96
C ASN A 3 -10.89 -2.70 -1.17
N PHE A 4 -10.28 -3.60 -1.94
CA PHE A 4 -10.84 -4.92 -2.20
C PHE A 4 -10.79 -5.80 -0.93
N ILE A 5 -9.69 -5.72 -0.19
CA ILE A 5 -9.53 -6.40 1.11
C ILE A 5 -10.59 -5.90 2.09
N VAL A 6 -10.78 -4.58 2.20
CA VAL A 6 -11.82 -3.99 3.06
C VAL A 6 -13.22 -4.53 2.72
N SER A 7 -13.56 -4.57 1.43
CA SER A 7 -14.84 -5.10 0.97
C SER A 7 -15.04 -6.58 1.31
N ILE A 8 -14.01 -7.42 1.13
CA ILE A 8 -14.05 -8.84 1.50
C ILE A 8 -14.26 -9.01 3.01
N LEU A 9 -13.52 -8.25 3.82
CA LEU A 9 -13.62 -8.32 5.29
C LEU A 9 -15.03 -8.00 5.78
N ILE A 10 -15.65 -6.96 5.21
CA ILE A 10 -17.05 -6.61 5.53
C ILE A 10 -18.01 -7.74 5.15
N ILE A 11 -17.84 -8.34 3.97
CA ILE A 11 -18.67 -9.48 3.52
C ILE A 11 -18.52 -10.68 4.47
N ILE A 12 -17.29 -11.00 4.89
CA ILE A 12 -17.03 -12.06 5.87
C ILE A 12 -17.77 -11.77 7.18
N VAL A 13 -17.71 -10.53 7.70
CA VAL A 13 -18.44 -10.16 8.92
C VAL A 13 -19.96 -10.33 8.75
N TYR A 14 -20.52 -10.00 7.58
CA TYR A 14 -21.93 -10.27 7.29
C TYR A 14 -22.26 -11.77 7.30
N ILE A 15 -21.45 -12.60 6.66
CA ILE A 15 -21.63 -14.07 6.63
C ILE A 15 -21.58 -14.62 8.06
N LEU A 16 -20.58 -14.21 8.83
CA LEU A 16 -20.46 -14.56 10.24
C LEU A 16 -21.73 -14.16 11.01
N LYS A 17 -22.23 -12.94 10.82
CA LYS A 17 -23.46 -12.50 11.48
C LYS A 17 -24.69 -13.34 11.08
N LEU A 18 -24.78 -13.81 9.84
CA LEU A 18 -25.86 -14.71 9.41
C LEU A 18 -25.80 -16.05 10.16
N ILE A 19 -24.60 -16.62 10.34
CA ILE A 19 -24.39 -17.88 11.06
C ILE A 19 -24.78 -17.75 12.54
N PHE A 20 -24.50 -16.60 13.16
CA PHE A 20 -24.72 -16.37 14.59
C PHE A 20 -25.98 -15.54 14.91
N LYS A 21 -26.89 -15.35 13.95
CA LYS A 21 -28.03 -14.40 13.99
C LYS A 21 -28.87 -14.46 15.29
N ASN A 22 -29.08 -15.65 15.85
CA ASN A 22 -29.91 -15.86 17.05
C ASN A 22 -29.11 -16.00 18.35
N LYS A 23 -27.78 -15.88 18.30
CA LYS A 23 -26.87 -16.13 19.42
C LYS A 23 -26.18 -14.85 19.93
N ILE A 24 -26.32 -13.75 19.20
CA ILE A 24 -25.65 -12.47 19.46
C ILE A 24 -26.64 -11.46 20.03
N SER A 25 -26.26 -10.78 21.12
CA SER A 25 -27.07 -9.72 21.71
C SER A 25 -27.01 -8.43 20.87
N CYS A 26 -28.05 -7.60 20.97
CA CYS A 26 -28.14 -6.29 20.32
C CYS A 26 -26.94 -5.40 20.68
N ARG A 27 -26.50 -5.44 21.95
CA ARG A 27 -25.29 -4.76 22.43
C ARG A 27 -24.04 -5.22 21.68
N LEU A 28 -23.79 -6.52 21.62
CA LEU A 28 -22.58 -7.05 21.01
C LEU A 28 -22.55 -6.76 19.50
N SER A 29 -23.68 -6.96 18.83
CA SER A 29 -23.83 -6.66 17.40
C SER A 29 -23.46 -5.21 17.07
N TYR A 30 -23.91 -4.27 17.91
CA TYR A 30 -23.54 -2.86 17.76
C TYR A 30 -22.03 -2.62 17.88
N PHE A 31 -21.40 -3.13 18.94
CA PHE A 31 -19.96 -2.96 19.16
C PHE A 31 -19.11 -3.66 18.10
N ILE A 32 -19.54 -4.81 17.56
CA ILE A 32 -18.87 -5.47 16.44
C ILE A 32 -18.79 -4.53 15.24
N TRP A 33 -19.93 -3.96 14.82
CA TRP A 33 -19.93 -3.05 13.68
C TRP A 33 -19.12 -1.77 13.94
N LEU A 34 -19.06 -1.30 15.19
CA LEU A 34 -18.18 -0.22 15.58
C LEU A 34 -16.70 -0.59 15.45
N THR A 35 -16.30 -1.80 15.89
CA THR A 35 -14.92 -2.29 15.70
C THR A 35 -14.54 -2.43 14.24
N VAL A 36 -15.46 -2.90 13.38
CA VAL A 36 -15.25 -2.97 11.93
C VAL A 36 -14.98 -1.60 11.34
N LEU A 37 -15.77 -0.57 11.70
CA LEU A 37 -15.49 0.81 11.26
C LEU A 37 -14.12 1.31 11.71
N GLY A 38 -13.72 1.00 12.96
CA GLY A 38 -12.40 1.33 13.49
C GLY A 38 -11.27 0.71 12.67
N PHE A 39 -11.35 -0.60 12.39
CA PHE A 39 -10.35 -1.30 11.58
C PHE A 39 -10.28 -0.81 10.13
N ILE A 40 -11.43 -0.50 9.51
CA ILE A 40 -11.46 0.09 8.17
C ILE A 40 -10.65 1.39 8.13
N MET A 41 -10.76 2.22 9.17
CA MET A 41 -9.98 3.45 9.26
C MET A 41 -8.48 3.20 9.50
N ILE A 42 -8.14 2.21 10.34
CA ILE A 42 -6.73 1.84 10.61
C ILE A 42 -6.04 1.31 9.36
N LEU A 43 -6.74 0.51 8.54
CA LEU A 43 -6.22 0.00 7.27
C LEU A 43 -5.87 1.11 6.27
N LEU A 44 -6.35 2.34 6.48
CA LEU A 44 -6.04 3.50 5.66
C LEU A 44 -4.83 4.31 6.17
N LEU A 45 -4.44 4.14 7.43
CA LEU A 45 -3.32 4.88 8.02
C LEU A 45 -2.00 4.22 7.62
N PRO A 46 -1.12 4.91 6.86
CA PRO A 46 0.27 4.51 6.78
C PRO A 46 0.88 4.81 8.15
N LEU A 47 0.83 3.84 9.08
CA LEU A 47 1.60 4.01 10.31
C LEU A 47 3.06 4.22 9.91
N PRO A 48 3.73 5.24 10.48
CA PRO A 48 5.13 5.46 10.23
C PRO A 48 5.84 4.16 10.59
N THR A 49 6.46 3.54 9.59
CA THR A 49 7.52 2.58 9.85
C THR A 49 8.51 3.34 10.72
N PHE A 50 8.75 2.85 11.93
CA PHE A 50 10.03 3.13 12.58
C PHE A 50 11.07 2.69 11.58
N ASP A 51 11.62 3.67 10.88
CA ASP A 51 12.58 3.46 9.83
C ASP A 51 13.84 3.02 10.54
N TYR A 52 14.02 1.70 10.66
CA TYR A 52 15.24 1.12 11.22
C TYR A 52 16.48 1.55 10.39
N GLU A 53 16.28 2.13 9.19
CA GLU A 53 17.31 2.84 8.42
C GLU A 53 17.90 4.04 9.20
N SER A 54 17.16 4.71 10.09
CA SER A 54 17.65 5.87 10.86
C SER A 54 18.59 5.52 12.02
N ILE A 55 18.49 4.31 12.59
CA ILE A 55 19.28 3.91 13.77
C ILE A 55 20.69 3.42 13.37
N ILE A 56 20.94 3.12 12.09
CA ILE A 56 22.25 2.63 11.61
C ILE A 56 23.08 3.73 10.93
N GLN A 57 22.52 4.92 10.66
CA GLN A 57 23.18 5.95 9.85
C GLN A 57 23.22 7.37 10.45
N GLU A 58 22.93 7.54 11.74
CA GLU A 58 23.34 8.74 12.47
C GLU A 58 24.83 8.64 12.83
N ASN A 59 25.71 8.85 11.84
CA ASN A 59 27.08 9.35 12.01
C ASN A 59 27.73 9.55 10.63
N SER A 60 27.23 10.51 9.85
CA SER A 60 28.04 11.13 8.79
C SER A 60 27.98 12.64 8.93
N TYR A 61 29.11 13.16 9.39
CA TYR A 61 29.36 14.57 9.65
C TYR A 61 29.33 15.38 8.34
N ILE A 62 28.79 16.59 8.45
CA ILE A 62 28.81 17.63 7.44
C ILE A 62 30.27 18.05 7.19
N CYS A 63 30.74 18.01 5.96
CA CYS A 63 31.80 18.89 5.46
C CYS A 63 31.51 19.25 3.98
N ASN A 64 31.28 20.53 3.74
CA ASN A 64 31.38 21.13 2.41
C ASN A 64 32.86 21.29 2.07
N GLU A 65 33.25 20.98 0.84
CA GLU A 65 34.04 21.88 -0.02
C GLU A 65 34.19 21.30 -1.42
N GLY A 66 34.09 22.18 -2.43
CA GLY A 66 34.07 21.83 -3.84
C GLY A 66 35.42 21.32 -4.34
N VAL A 67 35.37 20.35 -5.26
CA VAL A 67 36.55 19.91 -6.01
C VAL A 67 36.17 19.80 -7.48
N ASN A 68 37.00 20.43 -8.31
CA ASN A 68 36.90 20.51 -9.76
C ASN A 68 36.99 19.13 -10.43
N GLU A 69 36.11 18.88 -11.40
CA GLU A 69 36.14 17.70 -12.26
C GLU A 69 37.26 17.81 -13.32
N GLU A 70 38.33 17.04 -13.18
CA GLU A 70 39.18 16.67 -14.32
C GLU A 70 38.88 15.21 -14.70
N VAL A 71 38.17 15.04 -15.83
CA VAL A 71 37.85 13.73 -16.41
C VAL A 71 39.01 13.28 -17.29
N LEU A 72 39.76 12.28 -16.82
CA LEU A 72 40.83 11.63 -17.57
C LEU A 72 40.23 10.66 -18.61
N TYR A 73 40.36 10.98 -19.90
CA TYR A 73 40.00 10.08 -21.00
C TYR A 73 41.10 9.01 -21.17
N ILE A 74 40.74 7.72 -21.08
CA ILE A 74 41.63 6.59 -21.42
C ILE A 74 41.06 5.82 -22.63
N GLY A 75 41.98 5.56 -23.57
CA GLY A 75 41.99 4.72 -24.77
C GLY A 75 40.82 3.76 -25.08
N GLU A 76 40.46 3.74 -26.36
CA GLU A 76 39.27 3.14 -26.96
C GLU A 76 39.16 1.60 -26.88
N SER A 77 38.17 1.13 -26.12
CA SER A 77 37.22 0.12 -26.60
C SER A 77 35.79 0.54 -26.21
N ILE A 78 35.01 0.94 -27.22
CA ILE A 78 33.74 1.64 -27.01
C ILE A 78 32.64 0.62 -26.68
N ILE A 79 32.26 0.55 -25.39
CA ILE A 79 30.97 -0.02 -24.95
C ILE A 79 29.96 1.11 -25.00
N ASN A 80 28.83 0.89 -25.69
CA ASN A 80 27.77 1.88 -25.74
C ASN A 80 26.72 1.60 -24.66
N ASP A 81 26.50 2.57 -23.78
CA ASP A 81 25.48 2.49 -22.75
C ASP A 81 24.18 3.18 -23.19
N PHE A 82 23.42 2.49 -24.03
CA PHE A 82 22.10 2.96 -24.45
C PHE A 82 21.03 2.55 -23.44
N ALA A 83 20.23 3.54 -23.04
CA ALA A 83 19.11 3.40 -22.14
C ALA A 83 17.90 4.09 -22.74
N GLU A 84 16.82 3.34 -22.91
CA GLU A 84 15.54 3.93 -23.28
C GLU A 84 14.85 4.53 -22.06
N ASN A 85 14.24 5.70 -22.26
CA ASN A 85 13.35 6.28 -21.27
C ASN A 85 12.07 5.45 -21.22
N ILE A 86 11.98 4.57 -20.24
CA ILE A 86 10.75 3.81 -20.06
C ILE A 86 9.82 4.69 -19.27
N SER A 87 8.79 5.11 -19.96
CA SER A 87 7.72 5.89 -19.43
C SER A 87 6.96 5.05 -18.39
N VAL A 88 7.47 5.06 -17.15
CA VAL A 88 6.68 4.79 -15.94
C VAL A 88 5.45 5.73 -15.89
N TRP A 89 5.42 6.75 -16.75
CA TRP A 89 4.32 7.67 -17.02
C TRP A 89 2.98 6.98 -17.30
N GLN A 90 2.88 5.85 -18.01
CA GLN A 90 1.54 5.27 -18.23
C GLN A 90 0.91 4.75 -16.94
N GLU A 91 1.63 3.98 -16.12
CA GLU A 91 1.06 3.52 -14.84
C GLU A 91 0.95 4.64 -13.80
N THR A 92 1.92 5.55 -13.72
CA THR A 92 1.87 6.64 -12.74
C THR A 92 0.88 7.73 -13.10
N PHE A 93 0.59 8.00 -14.38
CA PHE A 93 -0.39 9.01 -14.79
C PHE A 93 -1.81 8.58 -14.43
N PHE A 94 -2.22 7.35 -14.77
CA PHE A 94 -3.53 6.84 -14.37
C PHE A 94 -3.66 6.76 -12.85
N ILE A 95 -2.63 6.28 -12.15
CA ILE A 95 -2.64 6.25 -10.67
C ILE A 95 -2.75 7.68 -10.10
N LYS A 96 -2.04 8.67 -10.66
CA LYS A 96 -2.15 10.08 -10.26
C LYS A 96 -3.54 10.64 -10.53
N ILE A 97 -4.14 10.39 -11.69
CA ILE A 97 -5.51 10.80 -12.01
C ILE A 97 -6.49 10.19 -11.00
N LEU A 98 -6.42 8.87 -10.78
CA LEU A 98 -7.29 8.19 -9.82
C LEU A 98 -7.10 8.74 -8.40
N PHE A 99 -5.87 9.07 -8.02
CA PHE A 99 -5.58 9.73 -6.75
C PHE A 99 -6.23 11.11 -6.67
N TYR A 100 -6.10 11.96 -7.70
CA TYR A 100 -6.74 13.28 -7.73
C TYR A 100 -8.27 13.19 -7.74
N ILE A 101 -8.86 12.24 -8.47
CA ILE A 101 -10.30 11.96 -8.43
C ILE A 101 -10.71 11.54 -7.01
N TRP A 102 -9.94 10.66 -6.38
CA TRP A 102 -10.20 10.24 -5.01
C TRP A 102 -10.14 11.41 -4.02
N VAL A 103 -9.08 12.23 -4.07
CA VAL A 103 -8.93 13.45 -3.25
C VAL A 103 -10.09 14.41 -3.51
N GLY A 104 -10.45 14.64 -4.78
CA GLY A 104 -11.57 15.50 -5.16
C GLY A 104 -12.89 15.03 -4.56
N GLY A 105 -13.16 13.72 -4.60
CA GLY A 105 -14.35 13.14 -3.97
C GLY A 105 -14.35 13.21 -2.43
N VAL A 106 -13.18 13.06 -1.80
CA VAL A 106 -13.02 13.26 -0.34
C VAL A 106 -13.31 14.72 0.03
N VAL A 107 -12.69 15.68 -0.65
CA VAL A 107 -12.90 17.12 -0.42
C VAL A 107 -14.37 17.48 -0.62
N PHE A 108 -14.99 17.03 -1.71
CA PHE A 108 -16.41 17.25 -1.98
C PHE A 108 -17.30 16.68 -0.88
N SER A 109 -17.02 15.46 -0.41
CA SER A 109 -17.77 14.82 0.69
C SER A 109 -17.61 15.57 2.02
N ILE A 110 -16.41 16.09 2.31
CA ILE A 110 -16.13 16.93 3.48
C ILE A 110 -16.87 18.28 3.39
N LEU A 111 -16.91 18.92 2.21
CA LEU A 111 -17.66 20.16 2.02
C LEU A 111 -19.15 19.97 2.27
N ILE A 112 -19.73 18.85 1.84
CA ILE A 112 -21.11 18.47 2.17
C ILE A 112 -21.27 18.34 3.69
N LEU A 113 -20.36 17.63 4.36
CA LEU A 113 -20.37 17.47 5.82
C LEU A 113 -20.32 18.83 6.55
N ILE A 114 -19.45 19.74 6.12
CA ILE A 114 -19.32 21.10 6.68
C ILE A 114 -20.63 21.87 6.49
N ARG A 115 -21.18 21.90 5.27
CA ARG A 115 -22.47 22.55 4.97
C ARG A 115 -23.57 22.03 5.89
N ASP A 116 -23.61 20.73 6.10
CA ASP A 116 -24.63 20.10 6.94
C ASP A 116 -24.43 20.39 8.44
N ILE A 117 -23.20 20.44 8.94
CA ILE A 117 -22.90 20.91 10.30
C ILE A 117 -23.28 22.39 10.48
N MET A 118 -23.03 23.23 9.48
CA MET A 118 -23.45 24.64 9.49
C MET A 118 -24.99 24.76 9.50
N SER A 119 -25.69 23.88 8.79
CA SER A 119 -27.16 23.85 8.82
C SER A 119 -27.71 23.54 10.22
N LEU A 120 -27.07 22.63 10.96
CA LEU A 120 -27.41 22.34 12.36
C LEU A 120 -27.17 23.55 13.27
N HIS A 121 -26.04 24.26 13.09
CA HIS A 121 -25.79 25.51 13.83
C HIS A 121 -26.87 26.56 13.53
N SER A 122 -27.30 26.69 12.28
CA SER A 122 -28.40 27.59 11.92
C SER A 122 -29.72 27.19 12.58
N ILE A 123 -30.00 25.90 12.79
CA ILE A 123 -31.21 25.43 13.49
C ILE A 123 -31.16 25.86 14.94
N VAL A 124 -30.03 25.68 15.64
CA VAL A 124 -29.86 26.12 17.03
C VAL A 124 -30.08 27.64 17.14
N LYS A 125 -29.47 28.44 16.26
CA LYS A 125 -29.61 29.90 16.30
C LYS A 125 -31.04 30.39 16.06
N LYS A 126 -31.83 29.66 15.27
CA LYS A 126 -33.22 30.01 14.91
C LYS A 126 -34.28 29.34 15.79
N SER A 127 -33.86 28.50 16.73
CA SER A 127 -34.75 27.75 17.62
C SER A 127 -35.20 28.59 18.82
N LYS A 128 -36.32 28.21 19.42
CA LYS A 128 -36.85 28.84 20.64
C LYS A 128 -36.54 27.98 21.87
N CYS A 129 -36.43 28.63 23.02
CA CYS A 129 -36.37 27.97 24.32
C CYS A 129 -37.70 27.25 24.61
N VAL A 130 -37.60 26.13 25.31
CA VAL A 130 -38.75 25.26 25.61
C VAL A 130 -39.40 25.68 26.92
N ASN A 131 -40.68 25.35 27.10
CA ASN A 131 -41.43 25.59 28.33
C ASN A 131 -40.88 24.77 29.51
N SER A 132 -41.09 25.27 30.72
CA SER A 132 -40.57 24.68 31.98
C SER A 132 -41.05 23.23 32.23
N ASP A 133 -42.23 22.86 31.74
CA ASP A 133 -42.78 21.50 31.89
C ASP A 133 -41.93 20.42 31.19
N VAL A 134 -41.38 20.75 30.01
CA VAL A 134 -40.52 19.82 29.25
C VAL A 134 -39.16 19.68 29.92
N GLU A 135 -38.65 20.73 30.58
CA GLU A 135 -37.42 20.65 31.36
C GLU A 135 -37.60 19.72 32.58
N GLN A 136 -38.74 19.79 33.28
CA GLN A 136 -39.06 18.86 34.37
C GLN A 136 -39.16 17.41 33.88
N LEU A 137 -39.81 17.20 32.74
CA LEU A 137 -39.94 15.88 32.12
C LEU A 137 -38.58 15.31 31.68
N MET A 138 -37.68 16.17 31.17
CA MET A 138 -36.30 15.80 30.85
C MET A 138 -35.55 15.34 32.10
N GLU A 139 -35.66 16.05 33.23
CA GLU A 139 -35.02 15.65 34.47
C GLU A 139 -35.56 14.30 35.00
N LYS A 140 -36.87 14.05 34.83
CA LYS A 140 -37.46 12.73 35.10
C LYS A 140 -36.82 11.64 34.21
N CYS A 141 -36.69 11.87 32.90
CA CYS A 141 -36.05 10.92 31.99
C CYS A 141 -34.57 10.68 32.32
N LYS A 142 -33.82 11.73 32.66
CA LYS A 142 -32.40 11.63 33.08
C LYS A 142 -32.24 10.76 34.32
N LYS A 143 -33.13 10.90 35.31
CA LYS A 143 -33.16 10.05 36.51
C LYS A 143 -33.44 8.58 36.16
N THR A 144 -34.42 8.31 35.27
CA THR A 144 -34.73 6.95 34.82
C THR A 144 -33.55 6.28 34.11
N ILE A 145 -32.85 7.01 33.24
CA ILE A 145 -31.67 6.50 32.52
C ILE A 145 -30.40 6.51 33.38
N GLN A 146 -30.38 7.25 34.49
CA GLN A 146 -29.24 7.45 35.38
C GLN A 146 -28.08 8.13 34.65
N THR A 147 -28.30 9.36 34.18
CA THR A 147 -27.30 10.14 33.44
C THR A 147 -27.27 11.60 33.90
N ASP A 148 -26.05 12.11 34.14
CA ASP A 148 -25.81 13.50 34.58
C ASP A 148 -25.32 14.40 33.44
N ILE A 149 -25.49 13.95 32.19
CA ILE A 149 -25.05 14.72 31.01
C ILE A 149 -25.92 15.97 30.87
N ASN A 150 -25.27 17.13 30.75
CA ASN A 150 -25.94 18.40 30.46
C ASN A 150 -26.46 18.42 29.01
N ILE A 151 -27.80 18.46 28.87
CA ILE A 151 -28.53 18.43 27.61
C ILE A 151 -29.38 19.69 27.50
N TYR A 152 -29.33 20.34 26.34
CA TYR A 152 -30.13 21.51 26.02
C TYR A 152 -31.27 21.12 25.09
N ILE A 153 -32.51 21.42 25.46
CA ILE A 153 -33.67 21.18 24.60
C ILE A 153 -33.98 22.46 23.83
N ILE A 154 -34.24 22.32 22.53
CA ILE A 154 -34.65 23.43 21.67
C ILE A 154 -35.87 23.04 20.85
N GLN A 155 -36.74 23.99 20.55
CA GLN A 155 -37.89 23.77 19.67
C GLN A 155 -37.68 24.49 18.32
N SER A 156 -37.88 23.78 17.21
CA SER A 156 -37.64 24.32 15.88
C SER A 156 -38.70 23.90 14.86
N LYS A 157 -39.13 24.86 14.05
CA LYS A 157 -40.03 24.67 12.90
C LYS A 157 -39.33 24.05 11.69
N TYR A 158 -38.01 23.90 11.73
CA TYR A 158 -37.20 23.39 10.62
C TYR A 158 -36.92 21.90 10.70
N ILE A 159 -37.43 21.23 11.73
CA ILE A 159 -37.35 19.78 11.92
C ILE A 159 -38.77 19.24 12.04
N ASP A 160 -39.01 18.10 11.39
CA ASP A 160 -40.28 17.39 11.44
C ASP A 160 -40.25 16.24 12.47
N PHE A 161 -39.10 16.03 13.12
CA PHE A 161 -38.84 14.93 14.03
C PHE A 161 -37.85 15.33 15.14
N PRO A 162 -37.95 14.71 16.33
CA PRO A 162 -36.94 14.78 17.39
C PRO A 162 -35.56 14.35 16.88
N VAL A 163 -34.56 15.17 17.16
CA VAL A 163 -33.19 14.99 16.65
C VAL A 163 -32.20 15.33 17.75
N SER A 164 -31.41 14.35 18.19
CA SER A 164 -30.23 14.56 19.03
C SER A 164 -28.98 14.84 18.19
N PHE A 165 -28.24 15.89 18.55
CA PHE A 165 -26.95 16.21 17.92
C PHE A 165 -26.00 16.92 18.89
N ARG A 166 -24.72 17.02 18.51
CA ARG A 166 -23.64 17.50 19.37
C ARG A 166 -22.79 18.50 18.59
N LEU A 167 -22.78 19.74 19.08
CA LEU A 167 -21.83 20.75 18.65
C LEU A 167 -20.77 20.87 19.75
N ARG A 168 -20.76 21.99 20.48
CA ARG A 168 -19.98 22.12 21.73
C ARG A 168 -20.70 21.52 22.94
N LYS A 169 -22.03 21.47 22.90
CA LYS A 169 -22.95 20.94 23.92
C LYS A 169 -23.87 19.89 23.27
N TYR A 170 -24.54 19.07 24.08
CA TYR A 170 -25.57 18.15 23.60
C TYR A 170 -26.91 18.88 23.45
N TYR A 171 -27.54 18.73 22.29
CA TYR A 171 -28.83 19.33 21.98
C TYR A 171 -29.83 18.24 21.61
N ILE A 172 -31.06 18.36 22.12
CA ILE A 172 -32.23 17.65 21.61
C ILE A 172 -33.13 18.70 20.98
N ALA A 173 -33.32 18.60 19.67
CA ALA A 173 -34.24 19.48 18.95
C ALA A 173 -35.58 18.78 18.76
N LEU A 174 -36.66 19.42 19.20
CA LEU A 174 -38.04 18.95 19.07
C LEU A 174 -38.80 19.75 17.99
N PRO A 175 -39.64 19.10 17.17
CA PRO A 175 -40.49 19.79 16.20
C PRO A 175 -41.59 20.61 16.90
N ASN A 176 -42.08 21.63 16.21
CA ASN A 176 -43.10 22.53 16.76
C ASN A 176 -44.50 21.91 16.91
N ASN A 177 -44.76 20.78 16.23
CA ASN A 177 -46.10 20.20 16.07
C ASN A 177 -46.29 18.90 16.88
N ILE A 178 -45.54 18.70 17.97
CA ILE A 178 -45.82 17.59 18.89
C ILE A 178 -46.85 18.07 19.90
N ASP A 179 -47.99 17.39 19.96
CA ASP A 179 -48.95 17.56 21.05
C ASP A 179 -48.29 17.16 22.37
N PHE A 180 -48.27 18.11 23.29
CA PHE A 180 -47.57 18.03 24.57
C PHE A 180 -48.34 17.26 25.65
N GLU A 181 -49.54 16.78 25.34
CA GLU A 181 -50.46 16.15 26.30
C GLU A 181 -50.35 14.63 26.40
N ASN A 182 -49.49 13.97 25.60
CA ASN A 182 -49.44 12.50 25.50
C ASN A 182 -48.15 11.90 26.08
N ASP A 183 -48.25 10.74 26.73
CA ASP A 183 -47.13 9.95 27.29
C ASP A 183 -46.03 9.63 26.24
N ASP A 184 -46.33 9.83 24.96
CA ASP A 184 -45.40 9.72 23.83
C ASP A 184 -44.15 10.61 23.97
N LEU A 185 -44.27 11.83 24.52
CA LEU A 185 -43.12 12.74 24.64
C LEU A 185 -42.07 12.19 25.63
N PHE A 186 -42.53 11.56 26.72
CA PHE A 186 -41.66 10.90 27.68
C PHE A 186 -40.87 9.78 27.03
N ASN A 187 -41.55 8.91 26.27
CA ASN A 187 -40.93 7.78 25.57
C ASN A 187 -39.91 8.22 24.51
N ILE A 188 -40.22 9.29 23.77
CA ILE A 188 -39.33 9.88 22.77
C ILE A 188 -38.09 10.48 23.43
N LEU A 189 -38.25 11.30 24.47
CA LEU A 189 -37.11 11.93 25.16
C LEU A 189 -36.23 10.88 25.85
N LEU A 190 -36.84 9.83 26.39
CA LEU A 190 -36.11 8.70 26.97
C LEU A 190 -35.19 8.04 25.92
N HIS A 191 -35.68 7.82 24.70
CA HIS A 191 -34.89 7.27 23.59
C HIS A 191 -33.73 8.20 23.17
N GLU A 192 -33.98 9.49 23.00
CA GLU A 192 -32.95 10.47 22.60
C GLU A 192 -31.86 10.64 23.67
N ILE A 193 -32.22 10.57 24.96
CA ILE A 193 -31.25 10.61 26.06
C ILE A 193 -30.34 9.38 26.04
N VAL A 194 -30.85 8.20 25.67
CA VAL A 194 -30.02 6.99 25.51
C VAL A 194 -28.97 7.18 24.40
N HIS A 195 -29.33 7.78 23.26
CA HIS A 195 -28.36 8.11 22.21
C HIS A 195 -27.23 9.01 22.71
N ILE A 196 -27.57 10.03 23.50
CA ILE A 196 -26.59 10.95 24.09
C ILE A 196 -25.69 10.23 25.09
N ARG A 197 -26.27 9.42 25.98
CA ARG A 197 -25.53 8.60 26.95
C ARG A 197 -24.52 7.67 26.26
N ASN A 198 -24.92 7.01 25.18
CA ASN A 198 -24.06 6.08 24.43
C ASN A 198 -23.04 6.79 23.53
N ARG A 199 -23.05 8.13 23.47
CA ARG A 199 -22.21 8.95 22.58
C ARG A 199 -22.42 8.64 21.10
N ASP A 200 -23.61 8.18 20.73
CA ASP A 200 -23.94 7.76 19.37
C ASP A 200 -23.79 8.88 18.34
N VAL A 201 -23.99 10.12 18.78
CA VAL A 201 -23.73 11.30 17.95
C VAL A 201 -22.27 11.39 17.51
N SER A 202 -21.33 11.05 18.38
CA SER A 202 -19.89 11.06 18.05
C SER A 202 -19.54 9.89 17.12
N ILE A 203 -20.15 8.73 17.34
CA ILE A 203 -20.02 7.55 16.47
C ILE A 203 -20.56 7.84 15.07
N ASN A 204 -21.66 8.59 14.97
CA ASN A 204 -22.17 9.06 13.68
C ASN A 204 -21.17 9.93 12.95
N TYR A 205 -20.58 10.95 13.60
CA TYR A 205 -19.54 11.77 12.98
C TYR A 205 -18.37 10.92 12.49
N PHE A 206 -17.92 9.95 13.28
CA PHE A 206 -16.88 9.01 12.87
C PHE A 206 -17.28 8.19 11.64
N ALA A 207 -18.49 7.61 11.63
CA ALA A 207 -18.99 6.88 10.47
C ALA A 207 -19.09 7.76 9.20
N TYR A 208 -19.37 9.06 9.34
CA TYR A 208 -19.31 10.00 8.22
C TYR A 208 -17.90 10.28 7.72
N ILE A 209 -16.90 10.37 8.61
CA ILE A 209 -15.51 10.50 8.19
C ILE A 209 -15.11 9.28 7.36
N VAL A 210 -15.43 8.06 7.83
CA VAL A 210 -15.21 6.83 7.05
C VAL A 210 -15.97 6.88 5.72
N LYS A 211 -17.22 7.36 5.70
CA LYS A 211 -17.99 7.54 4.46
C LYS A 211 -17.31 8.50 3.48
N CYS A 212 -16.71 9.60 3.95
CA CYS A 212 -16.04 10.57 3.09
C CYS A 212 -14.81 9.95 2.42
N VAL A 213 -14.01 9.20 3.19
CA VAL A 213 -12.81 8.50 2.69
C VAL A 213 -13.18 7.42 1.66
N TYR A 214 -14.27 6.69 1.93
CA TYR A 214 -14.75 5.57 1.11
C TYR A 214 -16.01 5.93 0.31
N TRP A 215 -16.14 7.18 -0.15
CA TRP A 215 -17.36 7.71 -0.77
C TRP A 215 -17.86 6.87 -1.96
N PHE A 216 -16.94 6.25 -2.70
CA PHE A 216 -17.20 5.42 -3.86
C PHE A 216 -17.50 3.94 -3.53
N ASN A 217 -17.24 3.48 -2.29
CA ASN A 217 -17.36 2.05 -1.94
C ASN A 217 -18.76 1.71 -1.39
N PRO A 218 -19.61 0.98 -2.14
CA PRO A 218 -20.96 0.65 -1.70
C PRO A 218 -20.98 -0.33 -0.50
N ILE A 219 -19.98 -1.19 -0.35
CA ILE A 219 -19.93 -2.19 0.72
C ILE A 219 -19.61 -1.52 2.06
N VAL A 220 -18.74 -0.51 2.07
CA VAL A 220 -18.51 0.34 3.26
C VAL A 220 -19.78 1.10 3.63
N ASN A 221 -20.53 1.60 2.64
CA ASN A 221 -21.83 2.24 2.89
C ASN A 221 -22.85 1.28 3.53
N LEU A 222 -22.86 0.00 3.15
CA LEU A 222 -23.70 -1.03 3.80
C LEU A 222 -23.27 -1.30 5.25
N ALA A 223 -21.97 -1.34 5.52
CA ALA A 223 -21.45 -1.47 6.88
C ALA A 223 -21.92 -0.29 7.76
N ILE A 224 -21.82 0.94 7.26
CA ILE A 224 -22.32 2.14 7.95
C ILE A 224 -23.83 2.08 8.20
N GLN A 225 -24.62 1.59 7.23
CA GLN A 225 -26.06 1.37 7.44
C GLN A 225 -26.35 0.33 8.52
N SER A 226 -25.48 -0.68 8.66
CA SER A 226 -25.60 -1.71 9.69
C SER A 226 -25.31 -1.16 11.07
N VAL A 227 -24.27 -0.33 11.22
CA VAL A 227 -23.98 0.38 12.48
C VAL A 227 -25.21 1.15 12.94
N LYS A 228 -25.87 1.89 12.03
CA LYS A 228 -27.09 2.65 12.34
C LYS A 228 -28.23 1.75 12.79
N LYS A 229 -28.50 0.68 12.03
CA LYS A 229 -29.57 -0.28 12.36
C LYS A 229 -29.37 -0.90 13.75
N GLU A 230 -28.16 -1.37 14.03
CA GLU A 230 -27.85 -2.04 15.30
C GLU A 230 -27.83 -1.06 16.48
N ARG A 231 -27.45 0.20 16.25
CA ARG A 231 -27.57 1.27 17.24
C ARG A 231 -29.02 1.47 17.69
N GLU A 232 -29.96 1.61 16.75
CA GLU A 232 -31.37 1.83 17.09
C GLU A 232 -31.91 0.67 17.94
N LEU A 233 -31.61 -0.57 17.54
CA LEU A 233 -31.99 -1.77 18.30
C LEU A 233 -31.36 -1.79 19.70
N TYR A 234 -30.12 -1.33 19.83
CA TYR A 234 -29.45 -1.25 21.13
C TYR A 234 -30.04 -0.15 22.02
N CYS A 235 -30.45 0.98 21.45
CA CYS A 235 -31.10 2.06 22.19
C CYS A 235 -32.50 1.64 22.65
N ASP A 236 -33.29 1.03 21.75
CA ASP A 236 -34.60 0.45 22.09
C ASP A 236 -34.48 -0.55 23.24
N TYR A 237 -33.46 -1.41 23.21
CA TYR A 237 -33.20 -2.36 24.29
C TYR A 237 -32.95 -1.69 25.65
N ILE A 238 -32.08 -0.68 25.70
CA ILE A 238 -31.76 0.01 26.96
C ILE A 238 -33.00 0.69 27.54
N VAL A 239 -33.83 1.31 26.70
CA VAL A 239 -35.08 1.91 27.14
C VAL A 239 -35.98 0.85 27.77
N MET A 240 -36.20 -0.27 27.09
CA MET A 240 -37.04 -1.37 27.57
C MET A 240 -36.51 -1.99 28.87
N GLU A 241 -35.18 -2.12 29.01
CA GLU A 241 -34.50 -2.62 30.21
C GLU A 241 -34.73 -1.69 31.42
N LYS A 242 -34.79 -0.38 31.21
CA LYS A 242 -34.97 0.62 32.26
C LYS A 242 -36.43 0.87 32.64
N LEU A 243 -37.38 0.47 31.79
CA LEU A 243 -38.81 0.52 32.11
C LEU A 243 -39.20 -0.69 32.97
N PRO A 244 -39.74 -0.47 34.19
CA PRO A 244 -40.02 -1.55 35.14
C PRO A 244 -41.31 -2.33 34.83
N ASP A 245 -42.31 -1.66 34.23
CA ASP A 245 -43.64 -2.21 33.96
C ASP A 245 -43.80 -2.59 32.48
N ASN A 246 -44.47 -3.71 32.23
CA ASN A 246 -44.86 -4.16 30.89
C ASN A 246 -45.84 -3.19 30.23
N ALA A 247 -46.73 -2.53 30.98
CA ALA A 247 -47.63 -1.52 30.40
C ALA A 247 -46.84 -0.34 29.80
N LEU A 248 -45.82 0.15 30.50
CA LEU A 248 -44.94 1.22 30.02
C LEU A 248 -44.10 0.80 28.80
N ARG A 249 -43.67 -0.46 28.77
CA ARG A 249 -42.95 -1.04 27.61
C ARG A 249 -43.84 -1.11 26.37
N ILE A 250 -45.12 -1.47 26.53
CA ILE A 250 -46.10 -1.48 25.44
C ILE A 250 -46.38 -0.06 24.97
N ALA A 251 -46.57 0.88 25.90
CA ALA A 251 -46.74 2.30 25.59
C ALA A 251 -45.56 2.85 24.77
N TYR A 252 -44.32 2.52 25.16
CA TYR A 252 -43.11 2.86 24.38
C TYR A 252 -43.16 2.31 22.94
N GLY A 253 -43.56 1.04 22.78
CA GLY A 253 -43.72 0.43 21.46
C GLY A 253 -44.74 1.17 20.59
N HIS A 254 -45.87 1.58 21.16
CA HIS A 254 -46.87 2.42 20.50
C HIS A 254 -46.32 3.80 20.12
N SER A 255 -45.55 4.45 21.00
CA SER A 255 -44.93 5.74 20.70
C SER A 255 -44.00 5.67 19.48
N ILE A 256 -43.21 4.60 19.32
CA ILE A 256 -42.36 4.39 18.14
C ILE A 256 -43.19 4.20 16.86
N LEU A 257 -44.28 3.42 16.94
CA LEU A 257 -45.18 3.18 15.81
C LEU A 257 -45.82 4.48 15.33
N ASN A 258 -46.41 5.23 16.26
CA ASN A 258 -47.02 6.55 16.00
C ASN A 258 -46.01 7.53 15.39
N MET A 259 -44.76 7.49 15.85
CA MET A 259 -43.66 8.27 15.28
C MET A 259 -43.42 7.90 13.81
N ALA A 260 -43.37 6.61 13.50
CA ALA A 260 -42.94 6.12 12.20
C ALA A 260 -44.01 6.23 11.10
N GLU A 261 -45.28 6.34 11.47
CA GLU A 261 -46.38 6.66 10.56
C GLU A 261 -46.29 8.08 10.00
N ARG A 262 -45.64 9.01 10.72
CA ARG A 262 -45.41 10.38 10.25
C ARG A 262 -44.44 10.36 9.06
N ASN A 263 -44.87 10.85 7.90
CA ASN A 263 -44.07 10.91 6.67
C ASN A 263 -42.85 11.84 6.82
N ILE A 264 -41.71 11.29 7.24
CA ILE A 264 -40.49 12.08 7.49
C ILE A 264 -39.84 12.54 6.18
N LYS A 265 -39.76 13.86 5.95
CA LYS A 265 -39.03 14.47 4.83
C LYS A 265 -37.83 15.26 5.34
N TYR A 266 -36.64 14.69 5.25
CA TYR A 266 -35.42 15.40 5.61
C TYR A 266 -34.95 16.29 4.45
N LYS A 267 -34.80 17.61 4.71
CA LYS A 267 -34.27 18.55 3.71
C LYS A 267 -32.76 18.44 3.48
N SER A 268 -32.00 17.92 4.46
CA SER A 268 -30.55 17.68 4.35
C SER A 268 -30.28 16.19 4.23
N ALA A 269 -29.39 15.83 3.30
CA ALA A 269 -28.93 14.45 3.10
C ALA A 269 -28.13 13.91 4.30
N PHE A 270 -27.44 14.76 5.06
CA PHE A 270 -26.76 14.39 6.30
C PHE A 270 -27.75 14.14 7.43
N ILE A 271 -28.79 14.96 7.56
CA ILE A 271 -29.87 14.68 8.52
C ILE A 271 -30.56 13.37 8.12
N ALA A 272 -30.92 13.20 6.84
CA ALA A 272 -31.51 11.97 6.32
C ALA A 272 -30.65 10.71 6.55
N ASN A 273 -29.32 10.87 6.59
CA ASN A 273 -28.40 9.77 6.86
C ASN A 273 -28.11 9.62 8.36
N LEU A 274 -28.22 10.65 9.20
CA LEU A 274 -28.10 10.53 10.66
C LEU A 274 -29.27 9.74 11.25
N PHE A 275 -30.46 10.00 10.72
CA PHE A 275 -31.73 9.45 11.20
C PHE A 275 -32.21 8.30 10.33
N VAL A 276 -32.86 7.33 10.95
CA VAL A 276 -33.20 6.06 10.30
C VAL A 276 -34.49 6.17 9.48
N GLY A 277 -34.49 5.60 8.28
CA GLY A 277 -35.64 5.53 7.38
C GLY A 277 -36.58 4.34 7.61
N LYS A 278 -37.79 4.43 7.04
CA LYS A 278 -38.96 3.54 7.23
C LYS A 278 -38.69 2.02 7.13
N LYS A 279 -37.76 1.57 6.28
CA LYS A 279 -37.48 0.13 6.04
C LYS A 279 -36.93 -0.61 7.29
N GLN A 280 -36.49 0.11 8.32
CA GLN A 280 -35.95 -0.49 9.54
C GLN A 280 -36.98 -0.67 10.68
N LEU A 281 -38.19 -0.11 10.54
CA LEU A 281 -39.23 -0.14 11.56
C LEU A 281 -39.71 -1.57 11.89
N SER A 282 -39.93 -2.41 10.86
CA SER A 282 -40.34 -3.81 11.03
C SER A 282 -39.36 -4.61 11.90
N ASN A 283 -38.05 -4.37 11.76
CA ASN A 283 -37.05 -5.03 12.58
C ASN A 283 -37.07 -4.56 14.04
N ARG A 284 -37.35 -3.27 14.27
CA ARG A 284 -37.48 -2.70 15.62
C ARG A 284 -38.71 -3.25 16.33
N ILE A 285 -39.87 -3.28 15.65
CA ILE A 285 -41.12 -3.85 16.18
C ILE A 285 -40.94 -5.33 16.50
N PHE A 286 -40.36 -6.11 15.60
CA PHE A 286 -40.11 -7.54 15.84
C PHE A 286 -39.16 -7.76 17.04
N ALA A 287 -38.13 -6.92 17.20
CA ALA A 287 -37.21 -7.00 18.33
C ALA A 287 -37.87 -6.60 19.66
N ILE A 288 -38.74 -5.59 19.65
CA ILE A 288 -39.55 -5.14 20.80
C ILE A 288 -40.53 -6.24 21.21
N ASN A 289 -41.32 -6.77 20.26
CA ASN A 289 -42.35 -7.77 20.51
C ASN A 289 -41.80 -9.06 21.11
N ASN A 290 -40.65 -9.53 20.60
CA ASN A 290 -40.04 -10.76 21.10
C ASN A 290 -39.12 -10.55 22.31
N TYR A 291 -39.01 -9.31 22.81
CA TYR A 291 -38.00 -8.90 23.80
C TYR A 291 -36.62 -9.52 23.52
N CYS A 292 -36.27 -9.66 22.23
CA CYS A 292 -35.18 -10.53 21.78
C CYS A 292 -33.80 -10.07 22.27
N CYS A 293 -33.69 -8.85 22.78
CA CYS A 293 -32.46 -8.35 23.35
C CYS A 293 -32.22 -8.86 24.80
N GLY A 294 -33.17 -9.61 25.39
CA GLY A 294 -33.02 -10.37 26.62
C GLY A 294 -32.42 -11.78 26.45
N VAL A 295 -32.00 -12.18 25.24
CA VAL A 295 -31.22 -13.42 25.07
C VAL A 295 -29.93 -13.25 25.86
N ARG A 296 -29.82 -13.99 26.97
CA ARG A 296 -28.59 -14.10 27.77
C ARG A 296 -27.55 -14.76 26.87
N SER A 297 -26.83 -13.95 26.09
CA SER A 297 -25.92 -14.48 25.07
C SER A 297 -24.93 -15.39 25.78
N ASN A 298 -24.73 -16.58 25.23
CA ASN A 298 -23.73 -17.49 25.80
C ASN A 298 -22.39 -16.77 25.70
N LYS A 299 -21.80 -16.43 26.87
CA LYS A 299 -20.56 -15.66 26.98
C LYS A 299 -19.44 -16.31 26.16
N LEU A 300 -19.42 -17.65 26.08
CA LEU A 300 -18.46 -18.38 25.25
C LEU A 300 -18.65 -18.06 23.77
N ILE A 301 -19.87 -18.19 23.23
CA ILE A 301 -20.16 -17.94 21.81
C ILE A 301 -19.87 -16.48 21.44
N THR A 302 -20.21 -15.56 22.34
CA THR A 302 -19.94 -14.13 22.20
C THR A 302 -18.45 -13.84 22.13
N ASN A 303 -17.66 -14.39 23.07
CA ASN A 303 -16.22 -14.20 23.11
C ASN A 303 -15.55 -14.83 21.89
N THR A 304 -15.94 -16.05 21.48
CA THR A 304 -15.42 -16.71 20.28
C THR A 304 -15.65 -15.87 19.03
N PHE A 305 -16.84 -15.28 18.88
CA PHE A 305 -17.16 -14.43 17.73
C PHE A 305 -16.30 -13.17 17.68
N VAL A 306 -16.15 -12.48 18.82
CA VAL A 306 -15.31 -11.26 18.90
C VAL A 306 -13.85 -11.58 18.59
N VAL A 307 -13.31 -12.64 19.20
CA VAL A 307 -11.93 -13.09 18.94
C VAL A 307 -11.74 -13.39 17.46
N MET A 308 -12.66 -14.12 16.83
CA MET A 308 -12.56 -14.42 15.40
C MET A 308 -12.58 -13.18 14.51
N VAL A 309 -13.48 -12.22 14.76
CA VAL A 309 -13.52 -10.96 13.99
C VAL A 309 -12.22 -10.18 14.18
N THR A 310 -11.79 -9.97 15.43
CA THR A 310 -10.53 -9.24 15.70
C THR A 310 -9.31 -9.93 15.08
N PHE A 311 -9.24 -11.26 15.16
CA PHE A 311 -8.16 -12.06 14.59
C PHE A 311 -8.10 -11.94 13.06
N ILE A 312 -9.25 -11.97 12.37
CA ILE A 312 -9.32 -11.77 10.91
C ILE A 312 -8.78 -10.39 10.51
N PHE A 313 -9.14 -9.33 11.24
CA PHE A 313 -8.63 -7.98 10.95
C PHE A 313 -7.13 -7.84 11.27
N VAL A 314 -6.65 -8.44 12.36
CA VAL A 314 -5.21 -8.46 12.70
C VAL A 314 -4.40 -9.23 11.66
N ILE A 315 -4.89 -10.40 11.22
CA ILE A 315 -4.26 -11.16 10.14
C ILE A 315 -4.22 -10.34 8.85
N ALA A 316 -5.34 -9.73 8.45
CA ALA A 316 -5.38 -8.91 7.24
C ALA A 316 -4.39 -7.74 7.31
N TYR A 317 -4.23 -7.14 8.49
CA TYR A 317 -3.24 -6.11 8.75
C TYR A 317 -1.80 -6.63 8.64
N ILE A 318 -1.48 -7.77 9.29
CA ILE A 318 -0.16 -8.40 9.21
C ILE A 318 0.18 -8.77 7.76
N PHE A 319 -0.76 -9.35 7.00
CA PHE A 319 -0.55 -9.66 5.58
C PHE A 319 -0.31 -8.40 4.74
N ASN A 320 -1.02 -7.31 5.01
CA ASN A 320 -0.77 -6.03 4.34
C ASN A 320 0.66 -5.54 4.64
N PHE A 321 1.11 -5.67 5.89
CA PHE A 321 2.46 -5.29 6.32
C PHE A 321 3.55 -6.22 5.74
N MET A 322 3.39 -7.54 5.82
CA MET A 322 4.32 -8.52 5.24
C MET A 322 4.37 -8.44 3.70
N GLY A 323 3.30 -7.93 3.07
CA GLY A 323 3.26 -7.64 1.65
C GLY A 323 4.11 -6.44 1.22
N LYS A 324 4.58 -5.59 2.15
CA LYS A 324 5.64 -4.62 1.87
C LYS A 324 6.98 -5.37 1.80
N GLU A 325 7.43 -5.59 0.58
CA GLU A 325 8.66 -6.31 0.30
C GLU A 325 9.89 -5.61 0.85
N ASN A 326 10.69 -6.36 1.60
CA ASN A 326 12.06 -5.98 1.88
C ASN A 326 12.90 -6.22 0.62
N ASP A 327 13.23 -5.14 -0.08
CA ASP A 327 14.23 -5.11 -1.14
C ASP A 327 15.67 -5.27 -0.59
N ILE A 328 15.87 -5.97 0.53
CA ILE A 328 17.18 -6.16 1.16
C ILE A 328 17.55 -7.63 1.05
N TYR A 329 18.69 -7.93 0.43
CA TYR A 329 19.28 -9.25 0.42
C TYR A 329 19.92 -9.56 1.78
N ILE A 330 19.63 -10.75 2.32
CA ILE A 330 20.22 -11.24 3.56
C ILE A 330 21.20 -12.36 3.17
N PRO A 331 22.52 -12.17 3.37
CA PRO A 331 23.52 -13.18 3.05
C PRO A 331 23.32 -14.47 3.84
N GLU A 332 23.63 -15.61 3.21
CA GLU A 332 23.63 -16.91 3.87
C GLU A 332 24.72 -17.00 4.95
N ARG A 333 24.44 -17.75 6.03
CA ARG A 333 25.43 -17.97 7.11
C ARG A 333 26.64 -18.72 6.55
N GLY A 334 27.84 -18.20 6.79
CA GLY A 334 29.10 -18.81 6.37
C GLY A 334 29.77 -18.18 5.15
N LEU A 335 29.17 -17.16 4.53
CA LEU A 335 29.85 -16.37 3.50
C LEU A 335 30.98 -15.53 4.12
N ASN A 336 32.14 -15.55 3.47
CA ASN A 336 33.29 -14.74 3.87
C ASN A 336 33.14 -13.32 3.34
N ILE A 337 32.53 -12.43 4.14
CA ILE A 337 32.24 -11.05 3.77
C ILE A 337 33.07 -10.09 4.64
N SER A 338 33.85 -9.24 3.98
CA SER A 338 34.57 -8.12 4.59
C SER A 338 33.87 -6.82 4.24
N TYR A 339 33.46 -6.08 5.28
CA TYR A 339 32.84 -4.76 5.12
C TYR A 339 33.93 -3.69 5.13
N GLU A 340 33.91 -2.83 4.13
CA GLU A 340 34.91 -1.78 3.94
C GLU A 340 34.25 -0.40 3.95
N LYS A 341 34.98 0.61 4.41
CA LYS A 341 34.56 2.00 4.19
C LYS A 341 34.50 2.25 2.68
N GLY A 342 33.41 2.87 2.21
CA GLY A 342 33.30 3.28 0.82
C GLY A 342 34.39 4.28 0.44
N PHE A 343 34.72 4.35 -0.84
CA PHE A 343 35.54 5.44 -1.38
C PHE A 343 34.74 6.75 -1.35
N ASP A 344 35.39 7.88 -1.05
CA ASP A 344 34.71 9.17 -0.90
C ASP A 344 33.93 9.56 -2.18
N TYR A 345 34.47 9.24 -3.36
CA TYR A 345 33.79 9.50 -4.64
C TYR A 345 32.53 8.66 -4.87
N LEU A 346 32.31 7.55 -4.13
CA LEU A 346 31.06 6.79 -4.17
C LEU A 346 29.97 7.41 -3.30
N GLU A 347 30.34 8.13 -2.24
CA GLU A 347 29.38 8.73 -1.30
C GLU A 347 28.51 9.76 -2.02
N ASN A 348 29.11 10.55 -2.92
CA ASN A 348 28.43 11.51 -3.81
C ASN A 348 27.29 10.88 -4.62
N TYR A 349 27.37 9.57 -4.88
CA TYR A 349 26.37 8.84 -5.67
C TYR A 349 25.51 7.88 -4.84
N LYS A 350 25.51 7.99 -3.50
CA LYS A 350 24.87 7.00 -2.62
C LYS A 350 25.19 5.56 -3.10
N GLY A 351 26.44 5.36 -3.48
CA GLY A 351 26.89 4.23 -4.26
C GLY A 351 27.29 3.05 -3.40
N SER A 352 27.52 1.92 -4.06
CA SER A 352 28.10 0.74 -3.44
C SER A 352 28.88 -0.06 -4.45
N TYR A 353 29.94 -0.71 -3.98
CA TYR A 353 30.69 -1.69 -4.73
C TYR A 353 30.73 -3.01 -4.00
N VAL A 354 30.81 -4.08 -4.78
CA VAL A 354 31.12 -5.42 -4.29
C VAL A 354 32.21 -5.98 -5.18
N LEU A 355 33.30 -6.44 -4.57
CA LEU A 355 34.36 -7.21 -5.22
C LEU A 355 34.32 -8.63 -4.65
N CYS A 356 34.51 -9.63 -5.49
CA CYS A 356 34.66 -11.01 -5.06
C CYS A 356 35.96 -11.59 -5.60
N ASP A 357 36.80 -12.05 -4.68
CA ASP A 357 37.93 -12.91 -4.99
C ASP A 357 37.38 -14.29 -5.37
N VAL A 358 37.47 -14.62 -6.65
CA VAL A 358 36.88 -15.84 -7.22
C VAL A 358 37.58 -17.10 -6.68
N LYS A 359 38.88 -17.03 -6.39
CA LYS A 359 39.69 -18.15 -5.91
C LYS A 359 39.33 -18.48 -4.46
N ASN A 360 39.28 -17.46 -3.60
CA ASN A 360 39.06 -17.61 -2.17
C ASN A 360 37.58 -17.52 -1.75
N ASN A 361 36.67 -17.23 -2.69
CA ASN A 361 35.24 -17.00 -2.44
C ASN A 361 35.00 -15.97 -1.31
N LYS A 362 35.78 -14.89 -1.34
CA LYS A 362 35.74 -13.81 -0.34
C LYS A 362 35.18 -12.54 -0.98
N TYR A 363 34.25 -11.89 -0.29
CA TYR A 363 33.54 -10.71 -0.75
C TYR A 363 33.99 -9.48 0.02
N TYR A 364 34.18 -8.38 -0.69
CA TYR A 364 34.48 -7.06 -0.13
C TYR A 364 33.33 -6.14 -0.51
N VAL A 365 32.65 -5.56 0.48
CA VAL A 365 31.46 -4.74 0.28
C VAL A 365 31.71 -3.36 0.88
N GLY A 366 31.58 -2.32 0.05
CA GLY A 366 31.68 -0.93 0.50
C GLY A 366 30.53 -0.06 -0.01
N GLY A 367 30.30 1.05 0.70
CA GLY A 367 29.22 2.01 0.42
C GLY A 367 27.88 1.66 1.09
N THR A 368 26.79 2.28 0.63
CA THR A 368 25.52 2.32 1.39
C THR A 368 24.43 1.35 0.91
N LYS A 369 24.58 0.76 -0.28
CA LYS A 369 23.53 -0.04 -0.95
C LYS A 369 23.94 -1.44 -1.37
N GLY A 370 25.03 -1.99 -0.82
CA GLY A 370 25.59 -3.29 -1.24
C GLY A 370 24.59 -4.46 -1.24
N PHE A 371 23.59 -4.42 -0.36
CA PHE A 371 22.56 -5.45 -0.20
C PHE A 371 21.16 -5.01 -0.66
N LYS A 372 20.99 -3.75 -1.09
CA LYS A 372 19.68 -3.24 -1.53
C LYS A 372 19.42 -3.68 -2.97
N ARG A 373 18.35 -4.45 -3.17
CA ARG A 373 17.87 -4.90 -4.47
C ARG A 373 17.25 -3.73 -5.22
N VAL A 374 17.72 -3.52 -6.44
CA VAL A 374 17.22 -2.52 -7.37
C VAL A 374 17.09 -3.14 -8.76
N SER A 375 16.43 -2.44 -9.68
CA SER A 375 16.30 -2.94 -11.06
C SER A 375 17.68 -3.17 -11.69
N PRO A 376 17.92 -4.31 -12.37
CA PRO A 376 19.19 -4.59 -13.02
C PRO A 376 19.42 -3.75 -14.27
N TYR A 377 18.35 -3.27 -14.92
CA TYR A 377 18.42 -2.65 -16.24
C TYR A 377 19.22 -3.55 -17.21
N SER A 378 20.01 -2.97 -18.11
CA SER A 378 20.77 -3.71 -19.13
C SER A 378 21.79 -4.71 -18.59
N THR A 379 22.05 -4.77 -17.27
CA THR A 379 22.89 -5.82 -16.67
C THR A 379 22.20 -7.18 -16.56
N TYR A 380 20.90 -7.27 -16.84
CA TYR A 380 20.21 -8.56 -17.04
C TYR A 380 20.69 -9.29 -18.31
N LYS A 381 21.04 -8.55 -19.37
CA LYS A 381 21.27 -9.07 -20.73
C LYS A 381 22.22 -10.28 -20.83
N PRO A 382 23.35 -10.36 -20.08
CA PRO A 382 24.20 -11.55 -20.09
C PRO A 382 23.45 -12.82 -19.67
N PHE A 383 22.60 -12.73 -18.66
CA PHE A 383 21.81 -13.85 -18.16
C PHE A 383 20.61 -14.16 -19.06
N GLY A 384 19.99 -13.13 -19.67
CA GLY A 384 18.97 -13.32 -20.69
C GLY A 384 19.49 -14.04 -21.94
N ALA A 385 20.69 -13.67 -22.41
CA ALA A 385 21.36 -14.38 -23.50
C ALA A 385 21.66 -15.84 -23.13
N LEU A 386 22.12 -16.09 -21.91
CA LEU A 386 22.36 -17.45 -21.42
C LEU A 386 21.07 -18.28 -21.44
N ASN A 387 19.96 -17.72 -20.97
CA ASN A 387 18.65 -18.39 -21.00
C ASN A 387 18.21 -18.73 -22.44
N ALA A 388 18.39 -17.79 -23.36
CA ALA A 388 18.03 -17.96 -24.77
C ALA A 388 18.87 -19.05 -25.46
N LEU A 389 20.18 -19.11 -25.17
CA LEU A 389 21.08 -20.14 -25.68
C LEU A 389 20.74 -21.54 -25.12
N GLU A 390 20.51 -21.63 -23.81
CA GLU A 390 20.15 -22.90 -23.15
C GLU A 390 18.81 -23.47 -23.66
N ASN A 391 17.88 -22.59 -24.04
CA ASN A 391 16.60 -22.95 -24.63
C ASN A 391 16.61 -23.02 -26.16
N LYS A 392 17.77 -22.82 -26.81
CA LYS A 392 17.97 -22.85 -28.27
C LYS A 392 17.10 -21.86 -29.05
N VAL A 393 16.69 -20.75 -28.42
CA VAL A 393 16.03 -19.62 -29.11
C VAL A 393 17.02 -18.95 -30.06
N ILE A 394 18.26 -18.83 -29.61
CA ILE A 394 19.43 -18.57 -30.44
C ILE A 394 20.44 -19.70 -30.24
N THR A 395 21.37 -19.85 -31.17
CA THR A 395 22.52 -20.76 -31.04
C THR A 395 23.81 -19.99 -31.33
N ILE A 396 24.94 -20.57 -30.95
CA ILE A 396 26.26 -19.94 -31.16
C ILE A 396 26.50 -19.59 -32.64
N ASN A 397 26.03 -20.44 -33.56
CA ASN A 397 26.19 -20.24 -35.01
C ASN A 397 25.02 -19.49 -35.66
N LYS A 398 23.87 -19.40 -34.98
CA LYS A 398 22.67 -18.72 -35.48
C LYS A 398 22.07 -17.87 -34.36
N ASN A 399 22.61 -16.67 -34.21
CA ASN A 399 22.17 -15.67 -33.23
C ASN A 399 21.91 -14.29 -33.86
N GLU A 400 21.88 -14.20 -35.18
CA GLU A 400 21.46 -12.98 -35.86
C GLU A 400 19.93 -12.87 -35.86
N ILE A 401 19.42 -11.71 -35.45
CA ILE A 401 18.01 -11.34 -35.54
C ILE A 401 17.91 -10.12 -36.46
N LEU A 402 17.07 -10.24 -37.48
CA LEU A 402 16.84 -9.19 -38.46
C LEU A 402 16.10 -8.02 -37.82
N TRP A 403 16.54 -6.81 -38.15
CA TRP A 403 15.82 -5.60 -37.79
C TRP A 403 14.52 -5.52 -38.58
N ASN A 404 13.44 -5.14 -37.91
CA ASN A 404 12.10 -5.08 -38.49
C ASN A 404 11.80 -3.76 -39.23
N GLY A 405 12.75 -2.82 -39.27
CA GLY A 405 12.58 -1.51 -39.89
C GLY A 405 12.08 -0.40 -38.94
N ASP A 406 11.83 -0.71 -37.66
CA ASP A 406 11.39 0.29 -36.68
C ASP A 406 12.52 1.28 -36.34
N GLU A 407 12.21 2.57 -36.33
CA GLU A 407 13.19 3.60 -36.01
C GLU A 407 13.39 3.75 -34.49
N TYR A 408 14.59 3.41 -34.01
CA TYR A 408 15.02 3.62 -32.63
C TYR A 408 15.87 4.88 -32.46
N PRO A 409 15.90 5.49 -31.26
CA PRO A 409 16.67 6.72 -30.99
C PRO A 409 18.20 6.56 -31.12
N PHE A 410 18.70 5.32 -31.17
CA PHE A 410 20.12 5.01 -31.26
C PHE A 410 20.39 4.39 -32.64
N PRO A 411 21.21 5.02 -33.51
CA PRO A 411 21.47 4.50 -34.86
C PRO A 411 21.97 3.05 -34.87
N GLN A 412 22.75 2.66 -33.87
CA GLN A 412 23.27 1.30 -33.68
C GLN A 412 22.20 0.24 -33.40
N TRP A 413 20.95 0.65 -33.19
CA TRP A 413 19.81 -0.26 -33.00
C TRP A 413 19.02 -0.48 -34.29
N ASN A 414 19.24 0.35 -35.30
CA ASN A 414 18.51 0.35 -36.58
C ASN A 414 19.22 -0.52 -37.63
N GLU A 415 19.66 -1.70 -37.21
CA GLU A 415 20.39 -2.66 -38.04
C GLU A 415 20.23 -4.08 -37.47
N ASN A 416 20.50 -5.10 -38.29
CA ASN A 416 20.50 -6.49 -37.84
C ASN A 416 21.50 -6.69 -36.69
N GLN A 417 21.14 -7.57 -35.74
CA GLN A 417 21.95 -7.75 -34.55
C GLN A 417 22.34 -9.20 -34.35
N SER A 418 23.61 -9.42 -34.06
CA SER A 418 24.14 -10.64 -33.45
C SER A 418 24.14 -10.51 -31.92
N LEU A 419 24.39 -11.60 -31.21
CA LEU A 419 24.57 -11.56 -29.75
C LEU A 419 25.68 -10.57 -29.35
N ASN A 420 26.77 -10.51 -30.10
CA ASN A 420 27.90 -9.63 -29.78
C ASN A 420 27.57 -8.15 -30.03
N SER A 421 26.97 -7.83 -31.17
CA SER A 421 26.58 -6.44 -31.48
C SER A 421 25.47 -5.96 -30.54
N ALA A 422 24.47 -6.80 -30.25
CA ALA A 422 23.40 -6.49 -29.31
C ALA A 422 23.92 -6.28 -27.88
N MET A 423 24.90 -7.07 -27.42
CA MET A 423 25.49 -6.92 -26.09
C MET A 423 26.33 -5.64 -26.00
N LYS A 424 27.19 -5.40 -27.00
CA LYS A 424 28.07 -4.22 -27.09
C LYS A 424 27.28 -2.91 -27.16
N ASN A 425 26.24 -2.89 -27.99
CA ASN A 425 25.35 -1.74 -28.21
C ASN A 425 24.11 -1.79 -27.31
N SER A 426 24.06 -2.69 -26.32
CA SER A 426 22.96 -2.76 -25.36
C SER A 426 21.56 -2.71 -26.00
N VAL A 427 21.35 -3.39 -27.14
CA VAL A 427 20.15 -3.25 -27.99
C VAL A 427 18.93 -3.90 -27.34
N ASN A 428 17.95 -3.13 -26.87
CA ASN A 428 16.84 -3.67 -26.07
C ASN A 428 15.98 -4.67 -26.84
N TRP A 429 15.57 -4.33 -28.07
CA TRP A 429 14.63 -5.13 -28.85
C TRP A 429 15.14 -6.54 -29.12
N TYR A 430 16.46 -6.74 -29.23
CA TYR A 430 17.07 -8.06 -29.42
C TYR A 430 16.78 -8.99 -28.24
N PHE A 431 16.99 -8.50 -27.01
CA PHE A 431 16.73 -9.29 -25.79
C PHE A 431 15.24 -9.42 -25.48
N GLN A 432 14.44 -8.39 -25.79
CA GLN A 432 12.98 -8.48 -25.68
C GLN A 432 12.41 -9.53 -26.64
N ASN A 433 12.93 -9.62 -27.87
CA ASN A 433 12.54 -10.64 -28.83
C ASN A 433 12.81 -12.05 -28.30
N MET A 434 14.00 -12.29 -27.71
CA MET A 434 14.33 -13.58 -27.09
C MET A 434 13.39 -13.93 -25.92
N ASP A 435 13.15 -12.99 -25.01
CA ASP A 435 12.25 -13.20 -23.88
C ASP A 435 10.81 -13.47 -24.35
N ASN A 436 10.35 -12.80 -25.41
CA ASN A 436 9.04 -13.03 -26.03
C ASN A 436 8.91 -14.44 -26.61
N GLN A 437 9.93 -14.94 -27.32
CA GLN A 437 9.92 -16.29 -27.86
C GLN A 437 9.93 -17.36 -26.76
N LEU A 438 10.60 -17.10 -25.63
CA LEU A 438 10.60 -17.99 -24.47
C LEU A 438 9.26 -18.03 -23.73
N GLY A 439 8.62 -16.86 -23.62
CA GLY A 439 7.45 -16.63 -22.79
C GLY A 439 7.77 -16.56 -21.29
N LEU A 440 6.88 -15.91 -20.53
CA LEU A 440 7.09 -15.59 -19.11
C LEU A 440 7.45 -16.80 -18.23
N LYS A 441 6.86 -17.97 -18.49
CA LYS A 441 7.10 -19.17 -17.68
C LYS A 441 8.56 -19.58 -17.72
N LYS A 442 9.14 -19.74 -18.91
CA LYS A 442 10.55 -20.14 -19.06
C LYS A 442 11.51 -19.09 -18.52
N VAL A 443 11.21 -17.81 -18.72
CA VAL A 443 11.99 -16.70 -18.15
C VAL A 443 11.98 -16.77 -16.61
N LYS A 444 10.80 -16.97 -16.00
CA LYS A 444 10.67 -17.12 -14.54
C LYS A 444 11.43 -18.34 -14.02
N ASP A 445 11.24 -19.49 -14.66
CA ASP A 445 11.86 -20.75 -14.27
C ASP A 445 13.39 -20.64 -14.31
N PHE A 446 13.93 -19.93 -15.32
CA PHE A 446 15.36 -19.64 -15.42
C PHE A 446 15.87 -18.80 -14.24
N PHE A 447 15.21 -17.69 -13.91
CA PHE A 447 15.65 -16.85 -12.78
C PHE A 447 15.54 -17.56 -11.44
N ILE A 448 14.53 -18.42 -11.25
CA ILE A 448 14.44 -19.31 -10.09
C ILE A 448 15.64 -20.26 -10.07
N LYS A 449 15.96 -20.90 -11.20
CA LYS A 449 17.06 -21.86 -11.33
C LYS A 449 18.42 -21.24 -10.98
N ILE A 450 18.70 -20.03 -11.43
CA ILE A 450 19.98 -19.36 -11.14
C ILE A 450 19.95 -18.54 -9.84
N ASN A 451 18.82 -18.51 -9.13
CA ASN A 451 18.58 -17.71 -7.94
C ASN A 451 18.84 -16.20 -8.13
N TYR A 452 18.30 -15.62 -9.19
CA TYR A 452 18.53 -14.21 -9.55
C TYR A 452 17.67 -13.24 -8.74
N GLY A 453 18.24 -12.61 -7.72
CA GLY A 453 17.60 -11.53 -6.99
C GLY A 453 16.25 -11.94 -6.38
N ASN A 454 15.21 -11.14 -6.62
CA ASN A 454 13.84 -11.44 -6.18
C ASN A 454 13.10 -12.46 -7.07
N LYS A 455 13.69 -12.90 -8.20
CA LYS A 455 13.16 -13.94 -9.11
C LYS A 455 11.81 -13.59 -9.76
N ARG A 456 11.46 -12.29 -9.84
CA ARG A 456 10.16 -11.85 -10.35
C ARG A 456 10.24 -11.43 -11.80
N VAL A 457 9.30 -11.93 -12.57
CA VAL A 457 8.97 -11.44 -13.90
C VAL A 457 7.55 -10.91 -13.84
N GLY A 458 7.29 -9.76 -14.45
CA GLY A 458 5.99 -9.10 -14.39
C GLY A 458 4.91 -9.82 -15.20
N LEU A 459 3.91 -9.07 -15.64
CA LEU A 459 2.88 -9.58 -16.54
C LEU A 459 3.32 -9.60 -18.01
N PHE A 460 4.46 -8.98 -18.33
CA PHE A 460 4.98 -8.85 -19.69
C PHE A 460 6.49 -9.13 -19.69
N THR A 461 6.97 -9.71 -20.80
CA THR A 461 8.38 -10.07 -21.05
C THR A 461 9.24 -8.88 -21.48
N ASN A 462 8.64 -7.76 -21.87
CA ASN A 462 9.37 -6.68 -22.53
C ASN A 462 10.04 -5.68 -21.56
N ASP A 463 9.59 -5.59 -20.31
CA ASP A 463 9.94 -4.45 -19.44
C ASP A 463 10.27 -4.81 -17.98
N TYR A 464 10.14 -6.08 -17.58
CA TYR A 464 10.28 -6.49 -16.18
C TYR A 464 11.68 -6.23 -15.58
N TRP A 465 12.72 -6.24 -16.43
CA TRP A 465 14.11 -5.96 -16.04
C TRP A 465 14.49 -4.48 -16.17
N LEU A 466 13.63 -3.67 -16.80
CA LEU A 466 13.80 -2.23 -16.96
C LEU A 466 13.00 -1.43 -15.93
N LYS A 467 11.92 -2.02 -15.41
CA LYS A 467 11.09 -1.51 -14.32
C LYS A 467 11.54 -2.10 -12.98
N PRO A 468 11.10 -1.55 -11.83
CA PRO A 468 11.39 -2.12 -10.50
C PRO A 468 10.56 -3.39 -10.21
N VAL A 469 10.46 -4.32 -11.18
CA VAL A 469 9.78 -5.61 -11.01
C VAL A 469 10.80 -6.68 -10.66
N LEU A 470 11.72 -6.98 -11.58
CA LEU A 470 12.91 -7.78 -11.27
C LEU A 470 13.90 -6.88 -10.53
N LYS A 471 14.37 -7.32 -9.38
CA LYS A 471 15.36 -6.59 -8.59
C LYS A 471 16.44 -7.53 -8.07
N ILE A 472 17.67 -7.03 -8.05
CA ILE A 472 18.86 -7.75 -7.58
C ILE A 472 19.80 -6.74 -6.90
N SER A 473 20.49 -7.17 -5.84
CA SER A 473 21.43 -6.32 -5.11
C SER A 473 22.83 -6.33 -5.75
N PRO A 474 23.68 -5.33 -5.47
CA PRO A 474 25.08 -5.34 -5.90
C PRO A 474 25.84 -6.59 -5.47
N PHE A 475 25.60 -7.06 -4.24
CA PHE A 475 26.18 -8.31 -3.76
C PHE A 475 25.78 -9.50 -4.62
N GLU A 476 24.48 -9.66 -4.87
CA GLU A 476 23.97 -10.75 -5.71
C GLU A 476 24.50 -10.65 -7.14
N GLN A 477 24.65 -9.44 -7.72
CA GLN A 477 25.23 -9.25 -9.05
C GLN A 477 26.70 -9.72 -9.12
N ALA A 478 27.53 -9.36 -8.13
CA ALA A 478 28.93 -9.80 -8.09
C ALA A 478 29.03 -11.34 -7.97
N ASP A 479 28.17 -11.97 -7.16
CA ASP A 479 28.07 -13.42 -7.06
C ASP A 479 27.55 -14.07 -8.35
N MET A 480 26.56 -13.47 -9.03
CA MET A 480 26.10 -13.94 -10.34
C MET A 480 27.23 -13.93 -11.38
N MET A 481 28.08 -12.89 -11.39
CA MET A 481 29.24 -12.83 -12.27
C MET A 481 30.31 -13.87 -11.90
N ARG A 482 30.53 -14.14 -10.61
CA ARG A 482 31.40 -15.24 -10.14
C ARG A 482 30.88 -16.60 -10.62
N LYS A 483 29.57 -16.84 -10.48
CA LYS A 483 28.93 -18.09 -10.94
C LYS A 483 28.97 -18.23 -12.46
N LEU A 484 28.79 -17.14 -13.21
CA LEU A 484 28.98 -17.13 -14.67
C LEU A 484 30.44 -17.46 -15.03
N TYR A 485 31.40 -16.92 -14.29
CA TYR A 485 32.81 -17.19 -14.47
C TYR A 485 33.15 -18.67 -14.25
N LYS A 486 32.71 -19.26 -13.13
CA LYS A 486 32.99 -20.67 -12.80
C LYS A 486 32.06 -21.67 -13.50
N ASN A 487 30.99 -21.20 -14.13
CA ASN A 487 29.86 -22.02 -14.56
C ASN A 487 29.24 -22.84 -13.41
N ASP A 488 29.13 -22.24 -12.23
CA ASP A 488 28.51 -22.87 -11.03
C ASP A 488 27.01 -23.18 -11.25
N PHE A 489 26.41 -22.68 -12.33
CA PHE A 489 25.03 -22.97 -12.72
C PHE A 489 24.84 -24.36 -13.35
N GLY A 490 25.92 -24.99 -13.83
CA GLY A 490 25.86 -26.29 -14.52
C GLY A 490 25.23 -26.23 -15.92
N PHE A 491 25.43 -25.13 -16.66
CA PHE A 491 24.96 -24.96 -18.04
C PHE A 491 26.00 -25.43 -19.07
N SER A 492 25.64 -25.43 -20.35
CA SER A 492 26.58 -25.78 -21.41
C SER A 492 27.78 -24.83 -21.41
N SER A 493 28.99 -25.38 -21.32
CA SER A 493 30.24 -24.60 -21.35
C SER A 493 30.37 -23.76 -22.61
N GLU A 494 29.86 -24.23 -23.75
CA GLU A 494 29.88 -23.49 -25.00
C GLU A 494 28.99 -22.24 -24.93
N ASN A 495 27.79 -22.37 -24.37
CA ASN A 495 26.84 -21.27 -24.20
C ASN A 495 27.37 -20.24 -23.20
N VAL A 496 27.91 -20.69 -22.08
CA VAL A 496 28.55 -19.81 -21.08
C VAL A 496 29.72 -19.07 -21.70
N ASN A 497 30.58 -19.74 -22.47
CA ASN A 497 31.71 -19.11 -23.15
C ASN A 497 31.25 -18.11 -24.23
N ALA A 498 30.15 -18.37 -24.94
CA ALA A 498 29.57 -17.41 -25.87
C ALA A 498 29.12 -16.12 -25.17
N VAL A 499 28.47 -16.24 -24.00
CA VAL A 499 28.09 -15.07 -23.18
C VAL A 499 29.32 -14.35 -22.63
N LYS A 500 30.33 -15.07 -22.14
CA LYS A 500 31.59 -14.46 -21.67
C LYS A 500 32.28 -13.67 -22.78
N LYS A 501 32.32 -14.19 -24.00
CA LYS A 501 32.88 -13.50 -25.17
C LYS A 501 32.10 -12.24 -25.51
N SER A 502 30.76 -12.26 -25.41
CA SER A 502 29.94 -11.09 -25.77
C SER A 502 30.04 -9.91 -24.80
N ILE A 503 30.53 -10.15 -23.57
CA ILE A 503 30.81 -9.11 -22.56
C ILE A 503 32.30 -8.77 -22.44
N PHE A 504 33.16 -9.25 -23.34
CA PHE A 504 34.57 -8.86 -23.37
C PHE A 504 34.72 -7.37 -23.73
N ILE A 505 35.58 -6.66 -23.00
CA ILE A 505 35.77 -5.21 -23.16
C ILE A 505 37.15 -4.91 -23.73
N SER A 506 38.19 -5.31 -23.02
CA SER A 506 39.56 -4.99 -23.37
C SER A 506 40.53 -6.00 -22.77
N ARG A 507 41.73 -6.03 -23.36
CA ARG A 507 42.87 -6.74 -22.81
C ARG A 507 44.09 -5.83 -22.89
N GLU A 508 44.72 -5.62 -21.74
CA GLU A 508 45.95 -4.86 -21.61
C GLU A 508 47.00 -5.76 -20.94
N LYS A 509 48.03 -6.15 -21.69
CA LYS A 509 49.03 -7.15 -21.25
C LYS A 509 48.33 -8.46 -20.83
N ASP A 510 48.48 -8.84 -19.56
CA ASP A 510 47.89 -10.05 -18.96
C ASP A 510 46.58 -9.80 -18.22
N ILE A 511 46.02 -8.59 -18.34
CA ILE A 511 44.77 -8.18 -17.69
C ILE A 511 43.66 -8.11 -18.73
N SER A 512 42.63 -8.94 -18.59
CA SER A 512 41.42 -8.90 -19.42
C SER A 512 40.23 -8.42 -18.61
N LEU A 513 39.50 -7.44 -19.14
CA LEU A 513 38.30 -6.87 -18.52
C LEU A 513 37.06 -7.34 -19.28
N TYR A 514 36.10 -7.84 -18.53
CA TYR A 514 34.78 -8.25 -19.01
C TYR A 514 33.72 -7.52 -18.21
N GLY A 515 32.63 -7.09 -18.85
CA GLY A 515 31.56 -6.43 -18.13
C GLY A 515 30.42 -5.91 -18.98
N LYS A 516 29.36 -5.49 -18.28
CA LYS A 516 28.16 -4.92 -18.86
C LYS A 516 27.67 -3.72 -18.06
N THR A 517 27.34 -2.65 -18.78
CA THR A 517 26.70 -1.45 -18.22
C THR A 517 25.19 -1.64 -18.08
N GLY A 518 24.59 -0.93 -17.13
CA GLY A 518 23.15 -0.77 -17.03
C GLY A 518 22.79 0.65 -16.59
N SER A 519 21.72 1.16 -17.17
CA SER A 519 21.28 2.54 -16.97
C SER A 519 19.78 2.61 -16.77
N GLY A 520 19.40 3.39 -15.76
CA GLY A 520 18.01 3.69 -15.45
C GLY A 520 17.70 5.16 -15.62
N ILE A 521 16.71 5.44 -16.46
CA ILE A 521 16.15 6.77 -16.64
C ILE A 521 14.87 6.86 -15.80
N ILE A 522 14.82 7.84 -14.89
CA ILE A 522 13.65 8.09 -14.04
C ILE A 522 13.20 9.53 -14.34
N ASN A 523 11.94 9.71 -14.70
CA ASN A 523 11.37 11.02 -15.07
C ASN A 523 12.17 11.76 -16.17
N GLY A 524 12.72 11.02 -17.13
CA GLY A 524 13.54 11.60 -18.21
C GLY A 524 14.99 11.92 -17.83
N LYS A 525 15.41 11.67 -16.59
CA LYS A 525 16.77 11.91 -16.11
C LYS A 525 17.53 10.61 -15.87
N LYS A 526 18.78 10.57 -16.33
CA LYS A 526 19.72 9.47 -16.03
C LYS A 526 20.06 9.54 -14.54
N SER A 527 19.58 8.58 -13.76
CA SER A 527 19.65 8.64 -12.30
C SER A 527 20.22 7.38 -11.67
N ARG A 528 20.48 6.34 -12.46
CA ARG A 528 20.85 5.00 -11.99
C ARG A 528 21.90 4.43 -12.92
N GLY A 529 23.03 4.00 -12.36
CA GLY A 529 24.14 3.44 -13.10
C GLY A 529 24.60 2.12 -12.49
N TRP A 530 24.85 1.15 -13.36
CA TRP A 530 25.44 -0.14 -13.05
C TRP A 530 26.64 -0.41 -13.93
N PHE A 531 27.66 -1.04 -13.35
CA PHE A 531 28.66 -1.77 -14.11
C PHE A 531 29.01 -3.05 -13.35
N ILE A 532 28.78 -4.18 -14.01
CA ILE A 532 29.04 -5.52 -13.46
C ILE A 532 30.02 -6.25 -14.38
N GLY A 533 30.82 -7.16 -13.84
CA GLY A 533 31.83 -7.82 -14.64
C GLY A 533 32.78 -8.72 -13.86
N TYR A 534 33.87 -9.08 -14.53
CA TYR A 534 35.02 -9.71 -13.91
C TYR A 534 36.32 -9.31 -14.61
N VAL A 535 37.41 -9.39 -13.86
CA VAL A 535 38.79 -9.15 -14.31
C VAL A 535 39.55 -10.46 -14.23
N GLU A 536 40.33 -10.72 -15.28
CA GLU A 536 41.32 -11.77 -15.31
C GLU A 536 42.72 -11.16 -15.32
N ASN A 537 43.49 -11.29 -14.23
CA ASN A 537 44.87 -10.80 -14.13
C ASN A 537 45.79 -11.97 -13.72
N GLY A 538 46.38 -12.67 -14.70
CA GLY A 538 47.16 -13.87 -14.40
C GLY A 538 46.32 -14.94 -13.67
N GLU A 539 46.77 -15.38 -12.49
CA GLU A 539 46.01 -16.30 -11.62
C GLU A 539 44.89 -15.61 -10.83
N ASP A 540 44.95 -14.29 -10.67
CA ASP A 540 43.99 -13.53 -9.87
C ASP A 540 42.75 -13.21 -10.69
N LYS A 541 41.62 -13.77 -10.26
CA LYS A 541 40.32 -13.60 -10.89
C LYS A 541 39.38 -12.91 -9.92
N TRP A 542 38.79 -11.80 -10.36
CA TRP A 542 37.93 -10.97 -9.53
C TRP A 542 36.60 -10.75 -10.23
N SER A 543 35.46 -11.01 -9.58
CA SER A 543 34.18 -10.50 -10.07
C SER A 543 33.81 -9.22 -9.33
N PHE A 544 33.01 -8.37 -9.97
CA PHE A 544 32.62 -7.11 -9.38
C PHE A 544 31.20 -6.69 -9.76
N ALA A 545 30.61 -5.86 -8.92
CA ALA A 545 29.40 -5.10 -9.23
C ALA A 545 29.46 -3.74 -8.55
N VAL A 546 29.26 -2.68 -9.33
CA VAL A 546 29.18 -1.31 -8.82
C VAL A 546 27.84 -0.73 -9.23
N TYR A 547 27.19 -0.12 -8.25
CA TYR A 547 25.93 0.58 -8.41
C TYR A 547 26.05 1.99 -7.86
N ILE A 548 25.58 2.95 -8.65
CA ILE A 548 25.53 4.37 -8.30
C ILE A 548 24.14 4.95 -8.59
N SER A 549 23.74 5.93 -7.80
CA SER A 549 22.43 6.58 -7.93
C SER A 549 22.50 8.08 -7.61
N GLY A 550 21.92 8.91 -8.47
CA GLY A 550 21.86 10.35 -8.26
C GLY A 550 20.53 10.94 -8.70
N GLU A 551 20.43 12.27 -8.64
CA GLU A 551 19.27 13.00 -9.14
C GLU A 551 19.29 13.16 -10.66
N ASP A 552 20.50 13.31 -11.23
CA ASP A 552 20.71 13.47 -12.68
C ASP A 552 22.13 13.08 -13.08
N ASN A 553 22.36 12.93 -14.38
CA ASN A 553 23.65 12.61 -14.98
C ASN A 553 24.34 11.40 -14.29
N VAL A 554 23.58 10.35 -13.95
CA VAL A 554 24.12 9.08 -13.41
C VAL A 554 23.68 7.93 -14.30
N ASP A 555 24.65 7.28 -14.91
CA ASP A 555 24.45 6.18 -15.86
C ASP A 555 25.54 5.10 -15.72
N GLY A 556 25.44 4.06 -16.53
CA GLY A 556 26.35 2.93 -16.55
C GLY A 556 27.76 3.28 -17.01
N MET A 557 27.94 4.36 -17.79
CA MET A 557 29.28 4.84 -18.15
C MET A 557 29.97 5.48 -16.95
N LYS A 558 29.25 6.30 -16.17
CA LYS A 558 29.79 6.78 -14.89
C LYS A 558 30.05 5.64 -13.91
N ALA A 559 29.17 4.63 -13.86
CA ALA A 559 29.40 3.45 -13.03
C ALA A 559 30.68 2.72 -13.47
N LYS A 560 30.91 2.55 -14.77
CA LYS A 560 32.14 1.97 -15.32
C LYS A 560 33.38 2.76 -14.92
N ALA A 561 33.35 4.09 -15.05
CA ALA A 561 34.48 4.95 -14.65
C ALA A 561 34.79 4.82 -13.15
N VAL A 562 33.76 4.85 -12.30
CA VAL A 562 33.89 4.63 -10.85
C VAL A 562 34.47 3.24 -10.56
N THR A 563 34.00 2.19 -11.24
CA THR A 563 34.57 0.84 -11.08
C THR A 563 36.04 0.79 -11.48
N THR A 564 36.42 1.41 -12.59
CA THR A 564 37.83 1.43 -13.03
C THR A 564 38.71 2.06 -11.97
N ASN A 565 38.28 3.17 -11.34
CA ASN A 565 39.01 3.79 -10.24
C ASN A 565 39.13 2.83 -9.04
N ILE A 566 38.02 2.22 -8.60
CA ILE A 566 38.02 1.25 -7.49
C ILE A 566 38.98 0.09 -7.76
N LEU A 567 38.96 -0.46 -8.98
CA LEU A 567 39.82 -1.58 -9.35
C LEU A 567 41.29 -1.18 -9.40
N LYS A 568 41.62 0.06 -9.80
CA LYS A 568 42.98 0.61 -9.74
C LYS A 568 43.45 0.86 -8.31
N ASP A 569 42.60 1.47 -7.48
CA ASP A 569 42.87 1.74 -6.07
C ASP A 569 43.10 0.43 -5.28
N LYS A 570 42.44 -0.65 -5.69
CA LYS A 570 42.62 -2.00 -5.14
C LYS A 570 43.78 -2.78 -5.79
N GLY A 571 44.49 -2.20 -6.75
CA GLY A 571 45.60 -2.84 -7.47
C GLY A 571 45.20 -4.01 -8.38
N ILE A 572 43.90 -4.13 -8.70
CA ILE A 572 43.36 -5.19 -9.58
C ILE A 572 43.54 -4.81 -11.06
N LEU A 573 43.37 -3.52 -11.38
CA LEU A 573 43.73 -2.91 -12.67
C LEU A 573 44.99 -2.05 -12.50
N LYS A 574 45.73 -1.86 -13.59
CA LYS A 574 46.95 -1.03 -13.62
C LYS A 574 46.67 0.42 -14.05
#